data_AF-A0A015KC97-F1
#
_entry.id   AF-A0A015KC97-F1
#
_cell.length_a   1.000
_cell.length_b   1.000
_cell.length_c   1.000
_cell.angle_alpha   90.00
_cell.angle_beta   90.00
_cell.angle_gamma   90.00
#
_symmetry.space_group_name_H-M   'P 1'
#
loop_
_entity.id
_entity.type
_entity.pdbx_description
1 polymer ?
#
loop_
_entity_poly.entity_id
_entity_poly.type
_entity_poly.pdbx_seq_one_letter_code
_entity_poly.pdbx_strand_id
1 'polypeptide(L)'
;MPNKDRTMKIYPFVGFIKYPIDINKINFNHDEVYGVFSVTLKELLNHDKSKWGRFSNSKLKYPIFEAPNGFEIWGLTAFILDSVLHKINP
;
A
#
# COMPACT_ATOMS: atom_id res chain seq x y z
N MET A 1 6.75 3.58 19.21
CA MET A 1 6.74 2.74 18.00
C MET A 1 6.24 1.35 18.36
N PRO A 2 5.31 0.77 17.60
CA PRO A 2 4.68 -0.52 17.94
C PRO A 2 5.62 -1.74 17.88
N ASN A 3 6.80 -1.64 17.25
CA ASN A 3 7.78 -2.73 17.16
C ASN A 3 9.12 -2.33 17.80
N LYS A 4 9.12 -2.04 19.10
CA LYS A 4 10.35 -1.61 19.81
C LYS A 4 11.46 -2.65 19.78
N ASP A 5 11.09 -3.93 19.81
CA ASP A 5 12.03 -5.04 19.95
C ASP A 5 12.42 -5.65 18.60
N ARG A 6 11.87 -5.12 17.49
CA ARG A 6 12.11 -5.58 16.11
C ARG A 6 11.76 -7.06 15.85
N THR A 7 10.92 -7.66 16.69
CA THR A 7 10.51 -9.07 16.60
C THR A 7 9.20 -9.29 15.84
N MET A 8 8.47 -8.22 15.51
CA MET A 8 7.17 -8.31 14.85
C MET A 8 7.29 -8.95 13.47
N LYS A 9 6.55 -10.04 13.26
CA LYS A 9 6.40 -10.73 11.97
C LYS A 9 5.05 -10.40 11.37
N ILE A 10 5.03 -10.13 10.07
CA ILE A 10 3.83 -9.73 9.34
C ILE A 10 3.66 -10.67 8.15
N TYR A 11 2.48 -11.27 8.05
CA TYR A 11 2.12 -12.25 7.03
C TYR A 11 1.01 -11.65 6.16
N PRO A 12 1.33 -11.13 4.96
CA PRO A 12 0.31 -10.58 4.07
C PRO A 12 -0.50 -11.71 3.43
N PHE A 13 -1.82 -11.53 3.39
CA PHE A 13 -2.75 -12.41 2.68
C PHE A 13 -3.33 -11.65 1.49
N VAL A 14 -3.37 -12.30 0.32
CA VAL A 14 -4.01 -11.74 -0.88
C VAL A 14 -5.36 -12.41 -1.06
N GLY A 15 -6.42 -11.60 -1.08
CA GLY A 15 -7.80 -12.06 -1.28
C GLY A 15 -8.34 -11.60 -2.63
N PHE A 16 -9.13 -12.46 -3.28
CA PHE A 16 -9.89 -12.09 -4.47
C PHE A 16 -11.32 -11.72 -4.08
N ILE A 17 -11.72 -10.48 -4.39
CA ILE A 17 -13.06 -9.99 -4.12
C ILE A 17 -13.92 -10.28 -5.36
N LYS A 18 -14.89 -11.19 -5.21
CA LYS A 18 -15.67 -11.74 -6.33
C LYS A 18 -16.58 -10.73 -7.02
N TYR A 19 -17.09 -9.76 -6.28
CA TYR A 19 -18.05 -8.77 -6.77
C TYR A 19 -17.41 -7.39 -6.76
N PRO A 20 -17.67 -6.55 -7.77
CA PRO A 20 -17.15 -5.19 -7.79
C PRO A 20 -17.64 -4.43 -6.55
N ILE A 21 -16.70 -3.83 -5.83
CA ILE A 21 -17.02 -2.99 -4.67
C ILE A 21 -17.16 -1.55 -5.13
N ASP A 22 -18.26 -0.92 -4.73
CA ASP A 22 -18.41 0.53 -4.80
C ASP A 22 -17.79 1.15 -3.54
N ILE A 23 -16.61 1.75 -3.69
CA ILE A 23 -15.83 2.32 -2.57
C ILE A 23 -16.64 3.36 -1.80
N ASN A 24 -17.51 4.12 -2.48
CA ASN A 24 -18.32 5.17 -1.85
C ASN A 24 -19.43 4.61 -0.96
N LYS A 25 -19.72 3.31 -1.06
CA LYS A 25 -20.74 2.62 -0.26
C LYS A 25 -20.15 1.74 0.84
N ILE A 26 -18.83 1.75 1.01
CA ILE A 26 -18.19 1.02 2.10
C ILE A 26 -18.59 1.68 3.41
N ASN A 27 -19.29 0.93 4.27
CA ASN A 27 -19.49 1.32 5.65
C ASN A 27 -18.24 0.96 6.46
N PHE A 28 -17.59 1.94 7.08
CA PHE A 28 -16.36 1.74 7.87
C PHE A 28 -16.47 2.42 9.23
N ASN A 29 -15.69 1.93 10.20
CA ASN A 29 -15.64 2.50 11.53
C ASN A 29 -14.86 3.82 11.52
N HIS A 30 -15.56 4.94 11.72
CA HIS A 30 -14.95 6.28 11.72
C HIS A 30 -14.05 6.57 12.93
N ASP A 31 -14.16 5.79 14.01
CA ASP A 31 -13.27 5.94 15.17
C ASP A 31 -11.84 5.50 14.86
N GLU A 32 -11.67 4.60 13.89
CA GLU A 32 -10.37 4.01 13.53
C GLU A 32 -9.94 4.38 12.10
N VAL A 33 -10.89 4.55 11.18
CA VAL A 33 -10.62 4.73 9.75
C VAL A 33 -11.12 6.09 9.30
N TYR A 34 -10.19 6.92 8.85
CA TYR A 34 -10.50 8.25 8.32
C TYR A 34 -11.23 8.20 6.97
N GLY A 35 -10.86 7.28 6.09
CA GLY A 35 -11.46 7.15 4.76
C GLY A 35 -10.96 5.91 4.02
N VAL A 36 -11.64 5.58 2.92
CA VAL A 36 -11.33 4.41 2.09
C VAL A 36 -11.10 4.87 0.66
N PHE A 37 -10.08 4.31 0.01
CA PHE A 37 -9.79 4.54 -1.39
C PHE A 37 -9.34 3.23 -2.04
N SER A 38 -9.39 3.20 -3.37
CA SER A 38 -8.84 2.12 -4.18
C SER A 38 -7.89 2.68 -5.23
N VAL A 39 -6.87 1.91 -5.59
CA VAL A 39 -5.98 2.20 -6.71
C VAL A 39 -6.10 1.06 -7.70
N THR A 40 -6.26 1.38 -8.99
CA THR A 40 -6.37 0.34 -10.00
C THR A 40 -5.01 -0.32 -10.23
N LEU A 41 -5.00 -1.59 -10.65
CA LEU A 41 -3.75 -2.28 -10.99
C LEU A 41 -2.99 -1.54 -12.10
N LYS A 42 -3.70 -0.95 -13.07
CA LYS A 42 -3.10 -0.14 -14.14
C LYS A 42 -2.34 1.07 -13.59
N GLU A 43 -2.88 1.74 -12.56
CA GLU A 43 -2.21 2.87 -11.94
C GLU A 43 -1.01 2.44 -11.10
N LEU A 44 -1.12 1.33 -10.38
CA LEU A 44 -0.04 0.77 -9.58
C LEU A 44 1.14 0.28 -10.42
N LEU A 45 0.87 -0.23 -11.63
CA LEU A 45 1.89 -0.65 -12.59
C LEU A 45 2.43 0.52 -13.43
N ASN A 46 1.88 1.73 -13.28
CA ASN A 46 2.42 2.90 -13.97
C ASN A 46 3.65 3.42 -13.21
N HIS A 47 4.83 3.22 -13.79
CA HIS A 47 6.09 3.66 -13.20
C HIS A 47 6.16 5.17 -12.95
N ASP A 48 5.46 6.00 -13.73
CA ASP A 48 5.41 7.45 -13.52
C ASP A 48 4.68 7.85 -12.24
N LYS A 49 3.79 6.98 -11.73
CA LYS A 49 3.07 7.16 -10.45
C LYS A 49 3.75 6.48 -9.27
N SER A 50 4.98 6.00 -9.47
CA SER A 50 5.78 5.34 -8.44
C SER A 50 7.14 6.02 -8.30
N LYS A 51 7.62 6.19 -7.07
CA LYS A 51 8.95 6.75 -6.81
C LYS A 51 9.63 5.99 -5.68
N TRP A 52 10.95 6.08 -5.63
CA TRP A 52 11.73 5.50 -4.54
C TRP A 52 12.10 6.58 -3.52
N GLY A 53 11.51 6.48 -2.34
CA GLY A 53 11.93 7.24 -1.17
C GLY A 53 13.22 6.69 -0.57
N ARG A 54 13.82 7.46 0.34
CA ARG A 54 15.03 7.05 1.09
C ARG A 54 14.81 7.27 2.58
N PHE A 55 15.09 6.26 3.39
CA PHE A 55 15.02 6.41 4.85
C PHE A 55 16.13 7.38 5.30
N SER A 56 15.76 8.33 6.16
CA SER A 56 16.71 9.27 6.77
C SER A 56 17.88 8.51 7.38
N ASN A 57 19.11 8.91 7.05
CA ASN A 57 20.36 8.31 7.54
C ASN A 57 20.60 6.84 7.16
N SER A 58 19.99 6.31 6.10
CA SER A 58 20.33 4.98 5.58
C SER A 58 20.50 4.94 4.07
N LYS A 59 21.07 3.85 3.55
CA LYS A 59 21.10 3.55 2.10
C LYS A 59 19.84 2.81 1.63
N LEU A 60 18.93 2.47 2.55
CA LEU A 60 17.72 1.74 2.23
C LEU A 60 16.73 2.66 1.51
N LYS A 61 16.28 2.20 0.35
CA LYS A 61 15.20 2.81 -0.41
C LYS A 61 13.90 2.07 -0.12
N TYR A 62 12.78 2.78 -0.27
CA TYR A 62 11.45 2.18 -0.15
C TYR A 62 10.56 2.70 -1.28
N PRO A 63 9.65 1.87 -1.80
CA PRO A 63 8.71 2.31 -2.81
C PRO A 63 7.67 3.25 -2.19
N ILE A 64 7.25 4.24 -2.98
CA ILE A 64 6.16 5.15 -2.70
C ILE A 64 5.26 5.14 -3.92
N PHE A 65 3.98 4.84 -3.73
CA PHE A 65 2.97 4.87 -4.77
C PHE A 65 2.03 6.04 -4.55
N GLU A 66 1.69 6.76 -5.62
CA GLU A 66 0.67 7.80 -5.57
C GLU A 66 -0.72 7.17 -5.59
N ALA A 67 -1.58 7.64 -4.70
CA ALA A 67 -2.99 7.27 -4.61
C ALA A 67 -3.89 8.49 -4.93
N PRO A 68 -5.19 8.28 -5.20
CA PRO A 68 -6.13 9.37 -5.41
C PRO A 68 -6.09 10.41 -4.29
N ASN A 69 -6.49 11.64 -4.61
CA ASN A 69 -6.58 12.75 -3.65
C ASN A 69 -5.26 13.14 -2.97
N GLY A 70 -4.11 12.83 -3.61
CA GLY A 70 -2.79 13.21 -3.10
C GLY A 70 -2.30 12.36 -1.94
N PHE A 71 -2.94 11.22 -1.66
CA PHE A 71 -2.44 10.27 -0.68
C PHE A 71 -1.21 9.52 -1.22
N GLU A 72 -0.32 9.15 -0.31
CA GLU A 72 0.85 8.32 -0.64
C GLU A 72 0.76 6.98 0.10
N ILE A 73 1.03 5.89 -0.63
CA ILE A 73 1.21 4.56 -0.06
C ILE A 73 2.71 4.34 0.10
N TRP A 74 3.18 4.21 1.34
CA TRP A 74 4.60 4.10 1.66
C TRP A 74 4.84 3.14 2.85
N GLY A 75 6.09 3.03 3.28
CA GLY A 75 6.46 2.19 4.42
C GLY A 75 6.24 0.70 4.15
N LEU A 76 5.81 -0.04 5.17
CA LEU A 76 5.63 -1.49 5.06
C LEU A 76 4.55 -1.86 4.03
N THR A 77 3.46 -1.10 3.96
CA THR A 77 2.38 -1.35 3.01
C THR A 77 2.90 -1.32 1.57
N ALA A 78 3.75 -0.35 1.24
CA ALA A 78 4.34 -0.25 -0.09
C ALA A 78 5.31 -1.39 -0.40
N PHE A 79 6.08 -1.89 0.58
CA PHE A 79 6.92 -3.09 0.38
C PHE A 79 6.11 -4.34 0.09
N ILE A 80 5.02 -4.55 0.84
CA ILE A 80 4.11 -5.68 0.60
C ILE A 80 3.49 -5.56 -0.79
N LEU A 81 3.02 -4.35 -1.14
CA LEU A 81 2.41 -4.07 -2.43
C LEU A 81 3.37 -4.32 -3.60
N ASP A 82 4.58 -3.79 -3.52
CA ASP A 82 5.64 -3.97 -4.53
C ASP A 82 5.96 -5.46 -4.74
N SER A 83 6.05 -6.23 -3.65
CA SER A 83 6.27 -7.69 -3.73
C SER A 83 5.12 -8.43 -4.41
N VAL A 84 3.87 -8.01 -4.18
CA VAL A 84 2.69 -8.59 -4.84
C VAL A 84 2.66 -8.21 -6.32
N LEU A 85 2.94 -6.95 -6.67
CA LEU A 85 2.95 -6.47 -8.06
C LEU A 85 4.00 -7.20 -8.90
N HIS A 86 5.23 -7.37 -8.40
CA HIS A 86 6.28 -8.14 -9.08
C HIS A 86 5.90 -9.61 -9.31
N LYS A 87 4.99 -10.19 -8.50
CA LYS A 87 4.51 -11.56 -8.73
C LYS A 87 3.38 -11.65 -9.75
N ILE A 88 2.56 -10.60 -9.85
CA ILE A 88 1.42 -10.53 -10.76
C ILE A 88 1.86 -10.15 -12.17
N ASN A 89 2.87 -9.28 -12.30
CA ASN A 89 3.42 -8.82 -13.56
C ASN A 89 4.97 -8.82 -13.48
N PRO A 90 5.62 -9.98 -13.65
CA PRO A 90 7.07 -10.15 -13.51
C PRO A 90 7.88 -9.45 -14.61
#